data_AF-A0A8J2TX05-F1
#
_entry.id   AF-A0A8J2TX05-F1
#
_cell.length_a   1.000
_cell.length_b   1.000
_cell.length_c   1.000
_cell.angle_alpha   90.00
_cell.angle_beta   90.00
_cell.angle_gamma   90.00
#
_symmetry.space_group_name_H-M   'P 1'
#
loop_
_entity.id
_entity.type
_entity.pdbx_description
1 polymer ?
#
loop_
_entity_poly.entity_id
_entity_poly.type
_entity_poly.pdbx_seq_one_letter_code
_entity_poly.pdbx_strand_id
1 'polypeptide(L)'
;MDLENATPAELEEISDAAGRELARRQTVLAVQREVRAVLQGARDHGAISTPAPGAQWVQPAGAHDAYLAGDEVTHEGRRWVSMADANVWEPGVSGWRPLAEDGSYGEWVQPARAHDAYRDGDVVLYDGRVYRSLIDGNAWSPDVYPGGWLLITEHDDAAGEDDDHQEPDPGPLTWEPGRAYSIGELVVYSGVVYRVVQAHQSAEHWLPPEQPALYQPVEE
;
A
#
# COMPACT_ATOMS: atom_id res chain seq x y z
N MET A 1 21.20 18.17 5.87
CA MET A 1 21.27 19.62 5.61
C MET A 1 20.24 20.27 6.49
N ASP A 2 20.65 21.27 7.27
CA ASP A 2 19.74 22.00 8.15
C ASP A 2 19.02 23.07 7.34
N LEU A 3 17.72 22.85 7.09
CA LEU A 3 16.90 23.76 6.27
C LEU A 3 16.63 25.09 6.99
N GLU A 4 16.77 25.14 8.32
CA GLU A 4 16.51 26.35 9.11
C GLU A 4 17.63 27.40 8.96
N ASN A 5 18.83 26.98 8.54
CA ASN A 5 20.01 27.83 8.37
C ASN A 5 20.48 27.96 6.91
N ALA A 6 19.72 27.44 5.95
CA ALA A 6 20.08 27.50 4.54
C ALA A 6 20.06 28.95 4.01
N THR A 7 21.10 29.32 3.26
CA THR A 7 21.15 30.61 2.57
C THR A 7 20.15 30.64 1.40
N PRO A 8 19.71 31.84 0.94
CA PRO A 8 18.83 31.94 -0.23
C PRO A 8 19.36 31.23 -1.48
N ALA A 9 20.68 31.23 -1.69
CA ALA A 9 21.31 30.56 -2.83
C ALA A 9 21.24 29.02 -2.73
N GLU A 10 21.43 28.47 -1.53
CA GLU A 10 21.28 27.02 -1.30
C GLU A 10 19.83 26.57 -1.46
N LEU A 11 18.86 27.40 -1.05
CA LEU A 11 17.44 27.14 -1.27
C LEU A 11 17.06 27.19 -2.76
N GLU A 12 17.64 28.12 -3.53
CA GLU A 12 17.46 28.21 -4.99
C GLU A 12 18.03 26.95 -5.68
N GLU A 13 19.23 26.51 -5.30
CA GLU A 13 19.84 25.29 -5.84
C GLU A 13 18.99 24.04 -5.56
N ILE A 14 18.43 23.91 -4.34
CA ILE A 14 17.51 22.82 -3.99
C ILE A 14 16.23 22.90 -4.82
N SER A 15 15.62 24.09 -4.92
CA SER A 15 14.40 24.30 -5.70
C SER A 15 14.61 23.90 -7.16
N ASP A 16 15.73 24.30 -7.76
CA ASP A 16 16.10 23.93 -9.12
C ASP A 16 16.36 22.43 -9.26
N ALA A 17 17.04 21.80 -8.30
CA ALA A 17 17.26 20.36 -8.29
C ALA A 17 15.94 19.58 -8.18
N ALA A 18 15.03 20.02 -7.30
CA ALA A 18 13.70 19.45 -7.15
C ALA A 18 12.87 19.64 -8.43
N GLY A 19 12.94 20.81 -9.07
CA GLY A 19 12.28 21.08 -10.35
C GLY A 19 12.78 20.18 -11.47
N ARG A 20 14.10 19.95 -11.57
CA ARG A 20 14.69 19.00 -12.52
C ARG A 20 14.24 17.57 -12.26
N GLU A 21 14.20 17.15 -11.00
CA GLU A 21 13.75 15.80 -10.63
C GLU A 21 12.26 15.61 -10.91
N LEU A 22 11.43 16.62 -10.63
CA LEU A 22 10.00 16.60 -10.96
C LEU A 22 9.80 16.48 -12.48
N ALA A 23 10.51 17.29 -13.26
CA ALA A 23 10.45 17.22 -14.72
C ALA A 23 10.86 15.83 -15.23
N ARG A 24 11.93 15.24 -14.69
CA ARG A 24 12.36 13.88 -15.04
C ARG A 24 11.27 12.84 -14.74
N ARG A 25 10.64 12.91 -13.56
CA ARG A 25 9.54 12.00 -13.17
C ARG A 25 8.31 12.18 -14.05
N GLN A 26 7.94 13.43 -14.36
CA GLN A 26 6.83 13.73 -15.27
C GLN A 26 7.08 13.18 -16.68
N THR A 27 8.31 13.30 -17.20
CA THR A 27 8.69 12.70 -18.49
C THR A 27 8.56 11.18 -18.45
N VAL A 28 9.01 10.51 -17.38
CA VAL A 28 8.87 9.06 -17.24
C VAL A 28 7.40 8.65 -17.25
N LEU A 29 6.54 9.35 -16.50
CA LEU A 29 5.09 9.07 -16.47
C LEU A 29 4.42 9.30 -17.83
N ALA A 30 4.84 10.33 -18.57
CA ALA A 30 4.34 10.59 -19.92
C ALA A 30 4.71 9.45 -20.88
N VAL A 31 5.98 9.02 -20.88
CA VAL A 31 6.44 7.90 -21.72
C VAL A 31 5.73 6.60 -21.34
N GLN A 32 5.56 6.31 -20.05
CA GLN A 32 4.82 5.13 -19.59
C GLN A 32 3.36 5.12 -20.08
N ARG A 33 2.71 6.29 -20.09
CA ARG A 33 1.34 6.44 -20.61
C ARG A 33 1.28 6.16 -22.11
N GLU A 34 2.24 6.67 -22.86
CA GLU A 34 2.33 6.44 -24.31
C GLU A 34 2.57 4.96 -24.62
N VAL A 35 3.49 4.30 -23.91
CA VAL A 35 3.74 2.86 -24.05
C VAL A 35 2.44 2.07 -23.80
N ARG A 36 1.72 2.37 -22.72
CA ARG A 36 0.44 1.70 -22.41
C ARG A 36 -0.61 1.95 -23.51
N ALA A 37 -0.67 3.16 -24.08
CA ALA A 37 -1.59 3.47 -25.17
C ALA A 37 -1.26 2.67 -26.45
N VAL A 38 0.03 2.48 -26.76
CA VAL A 38 0.47 1.65 -27.89
C VAL A 38 0.08 0.19 -27.67
N LEU A 39 0.29 -0.35 -26.47
CA LEU A 39 -0.08 -1.73 -26.13
C LEU A 39 -1.60 -1.94 -26.20
N GLN A 40 -2.39 -0.98 -25.71
CA GLN A 40 -3.85 -1.02 -25.86
C GLN A 40 -4.26 -0.98 -27.33
N GLY A 41 -3.63 -0.11 -28.13
CA GLY A 41 -3.85 -0.08 -29.58
C GLY A 41 -3.54 -1.42 -30.25
N ALA A 42 -2.46 -2.10 -29.85
CA ALA A 42 -2.13 -3.42 -30.37
C ALA A 42 -3.21 -4.48 -30.03
N ARG A 43 -3.82 -4.40 -28.84
CA ARG A 43 -4.98 -5.25 -28.47
C ARG A 43 -6.21 -4.96 -29.32
N ASP A 44 -6.54 -3.70 -29.49
CA ASP A 44 -7.71 -3.27 -30.26
C ASP A 44 -7.63 -3.74 -31.73
N HIS A 45 -6.41 -3.91 -32.25
CA HIS A 45 -6.13 -4.44 -33.59
C HIS A 45 -5.88 -5.96 -33.62
N GLY A 46 -6.01 -6.66 -32.49
CA GLY A 46 -5.83 -8.11 -32.39
C GLY A 46 -4.39 -8.60 -32.53
N ALA A 47 -3.40 -7.72 -32.43
CA ALA A 47 -1.97 -8.08 -32.48
C ALA A 47 -1.46 -8.66 -31.15
N ILE A 48 -2.11 -8.31 -30.04
CA ILE A 48 -1.87 -8.88 -28.71
C ILE A 48 -3.20 -9.42 -28.17
N SER A 49 -3.16 -10.61 -27.59
CA SER A 49 -4.35 -11.24 -27.01
C SER A 49 -4.79 -10.54 -25.72
N THR A 50 -6.10 -10.54 -25.46
CA THR A 50 -6.70 -10.10 -24.19
C THR A 50 -7.38 -11.31 -23.55
N PRO A 51 -7.01 -11.69 -22.31
CA PRO A 51 -7.68 -12.76 -21.60
C PRO A 51 -9.15 -12.45 -21.37
N ALA A 52 -10.02 -13.44 -21.53
CA ALA A 52 -11.41 -13.30 -21.11
C ALA A 52 -11.50 -13.24 -19.58
N PRO A 53 -12.51 -12.58 -18.99
CA PRO A 53 -12.73 -12.62 -17.55
C PRO A 53 -12.80 -14.07 -17.03
N GLY A 54 -11.95 -14.40 -16.05
CA GLY A 54 -11.86 -15.75 -15.48
C GLY A 54 -11.17 -16.80 -16.37
N ALA A 55 -10.49 -16.39 -17.46
CA ALA A 55 -9.75 -17.32 -18.30
C ALA A 55 -8.68 -18.09 -17.52
N GLN A 56 -8.51 -19.38 -17.81
CA GLN A 56 -7.39 -20.16 -17.28
C GLN A 56 -6.08 -19.68 -17.91
N TRP A 57 -5.02 -19.66 -17.12
CA TRP A 57 -3.68 -19.35 -17.64
C TRP A 57 -3.26 -20.38 -18.70
N VAL A 58 -2.62 -19.87 -19.76
CA VAL A 58 -2.04 -20.67 -20.84
C VAL A 58 -0.62 -20.18 -21.07
N GLN A 59 0.34 -21.09 -21.14
CA GLN A 59 1.74 -20.78 -21.47
C GLN A 59 1.81 -20.04 -22.81
N PRO A 60 2.28 -18.78 -22.85
CA PRO A 60 2.41 -18.06 -24.11
C PRO A 60 3.44 -18.70 -25.04
N ALA A 61 3.15 -18.72 -26.34
CA ALA A 61 4.05 -19.15 -27.39
C ALA A 61 5.03 -18.03 -27.82
N GLY A 62 4.73 -16.76 -27.51
CA GLY A 62 5.60 -15.62 -27.78
C GLY A 62 5.04 -14.29 -27.28
N ALA A 63 5.48 -13.19 -27.88
CA ALA A 63 5.08 -11.84 -27.43
C ALA A 63 3.63 -11.45 -27.76
N HIS A 64 2.97 -12.13 -28.70
CA HIS A 64 1.63 -11.79 -29.18
C HIS A 64 0.50 -12.41 -28.32
N ASP A 65 0.83 -13.41 -27.51
CA ASP A 65 -0.04 -14.05 -26.54
C ASP A 65 0.51 -13.96 -25.11
N ALA A 66 1.58 -13.18 -24.90
CA ALA A 66 2.08 -12.82 -23.59
C ALA A 66 1.09 -11.89 -22.86
N TYR A 67 1.01 -12.03 -21.54
CA TYR A 67 0.12 -11.25 -20.70
C TYR A 67 0.67 -9.83 -20.48
N LEU A 68 -0.20 -8.83 -20.49
CA LEU A 68 0.15 -7.45 -20.15
C LEU A 68 -0.05 -7.18 -18.65
N ALA A 69 0.55 -6.11 -18.14
CA ALA A 69 0.32 -5.71 -16.76
C ALA A 69 -1.17 -5.38 -16.53
N GLY A 70 -1.75 -5.95 -15.48
CA GLY A 70 -3.17 -5.84 -15.16
C GLY A 70 -4.05 -6.95 -15.77
N ASP A 71 -3.51 -7.83 -16.61
CA ASP A 71 -4.25 -9.00 -17.07
C ASP A 71 -4.54 -9.96 -15.94
N GLU A 72 -5.74 -10.53 -15.96
CA GLU A 72 -6.18 -11.49 -14.95
C GLU A 72 -6.40 -12.87 -15.54
N VAL A 73 -5.97 -13.89 -14.79
CA VAL A 73 -6.16 -15.30 -15.12
C VAL A 73 -6.50 -16.11 -13.88
N THR A 74 -7.07 -17.29 -14.07
CA THR A 74 -7.17 -18.33 -13.06
C THR A 74 -6.06 -19.36 -13.27
N HIS A 75 -5.43 -19.80 -12.19
CA HIS A 75 -4.43 -20.86 -12.24
C HIS A 75 -4.43 -21.61 -10.89
N GLU A 76 -4.48 -22.94 -10.95
CA GLU A 76 -4.60 -23.81 -9.76
C GLU A 76 -5.74 -23.42 -8.79
N GLY A 77 -6.87 -22.98 -9.35
CA GLY A 77 -8.04 -22.57 -8.58
C GLY A 77 -7.93 -21.19 -7.91
N ARG A 78 -6.84 -20.44 -8.13
CA ARG A 78 -6.63 -19.08 -7.62
C ARG A 78 -6.70 -18.05 -8.75
N ARG A 79 -7.13 -16.83 -8.45
CA ARG A 79 -7.05 -15.69 -9.37
C ARG A 79 -5.70 -15.01 -9.25
N TRP A 80 -5.19 -14.55 -10.38
CA TRP A 80 -3.90 -13.88 -10.48
C TRP A 80 -3.99 -12.66 -11.38
N VAL A 81 -3.27 -11.60 -11.03
CA VAL A 81 -3.05 -10.42 -11.87
C VAL A 81 -1.59 -10.34 -12.30
N SER A 82 -1.35 -10.11 -13.58
CA SER A 82 0.01 -9.92 -14.11
C SER A 82 0.55 -8.56 -13.69
N MET A 83 1.81 -8.53 -13.24
CA MET A 83 2.49 -7.34 -12.76
C MET A 83 3.40 -6.69 -13.80
N ALA A 84 3.55 -7.32 -14.97
CA ALA A 84 4.47 -6.93 -16.01
C ALA A 84 3.85 -7.05 -17.40
N ASP A 85 4.30 -6.17 -18.30
CA ASP A 85 4.02 -6.30 -19.72
C ASP A 85 4.87 -7.42 -20.33
N ALA A 86 4.31 -8.12 -21.31
CA ALA A 86 4.92 -9.28 -21.95
C ALA A 86 5.31 -10.41 -20.97
N ASN A 87 4.47 -10.63 -19.95
CA ASN A 87 4.64 -11.71 -19.00
C ASN A 87 4.32 -13.08 -19.64
N VAL A 88 5.32 -13.96 -19.63
CA VAL A 88 5.24 -15.32 -20.17
C VAL A 88 5.44 -16.39 -19.10
N TRP A 89 5.64 -15.99 -17.86
CA TRP A 89 5.87 -16.91 -16.75
C TRP A 89 4.55 -17.44 -16.21
N GLU A 90 4.61 -18.61 -15.59
CA GLU A 90 3.46 -19.23 -14.94
C GLU A 90 3.12 -18.50 -13.63
N PRO A 91 1.82 -18.33 -13.28
CA PRO A 91 1.41 -17.80 -11.99
C PRO A 91 2.00 -18.62 -10.84
N GLY A 92 2.43 -17.93 -9.77
CA GLY A 92 3.17 -18.54 -8.67
C GLY A 92 4.67 -18.71 -8.92
N VAL A 93 5.16 -18.58 -10.17
CA VAL A 93 6.60 -18.57 -10.47
C VAL A 93 7.19 -17.17 -10.38
N SER A 94 6.68 -16.22 -11.18
CA SER A 94 7.20 -14.85 -11.23
C SER A 94 6.29 -13.91 -12.03
N GLY A 95 6.25 -12.63 -11.68
CA GLY A 95 5.52 -11.60 -12.44
C GLY A 95 4.01 -11.59 -12.22
N TRP A 96 3.49 -12.35 -11.25
CA TRP A 96 2.07 -12.43 -10.92
C TRP A 96 1.83 -12.11 -9.45
N ARG A 97 0.65 -11.58 -9.14
CA ARG A 97 0.13 -11.48 -7.77
C ARG A 97 -1.17 -12.23 -7.64
N PRO A 98 -1.40 -12.94 -6.52
CA PRO A 98 -2.72 -13.49 -6.26
C PRO A 98 -3.72 -12.35 -6.10
N LEU A 99 -4.98 -12.64 -6.42
CA LEU A 99 -6.14 -11.83 -6.08
C LEU A 99 -7.04 -12.66 -5.17
N ALA A 100 -7.67 -12.01 -4.19
CA ALA A 100 -8.73 -12.64 -3.41
C ALA A 100 -9.95 -12.94 -4.31
N GLU A 101 -10.78 -13.91 -3.92
CA GLU A 101 -11.95 -14.31 -4.72
C GLU A 101 -12.93 -13.15 -4.96
N ASP A 102 -13.11 -12.30 -3.95
CA ASP A 102 -13.94 -11.10 -3.97
C ASP A 102 -13.31 -9.92 -4.74
N GLY A 103 -12.11 -10.10 -5.30
CA GLY A 103 -11.37 -9.04 -5.99
C GLY A 103 -10.68 -8.05 -5.05
N SER A 104 -10.64 -8.33 -3.75
CA SER A 104 -9.77 -7.61 -2.81
C SER A 104 -8.30 -8.02 -2.98
N TYR A 105 -7.43 -7.47 -2.13
CA TYR A 105 -6.00 -7.70 -2.19
C TYR A 105 -5.69 -9.18 -1.94
N GLY A 106 -4.93 -9.81 -2.84
CA GLY A 106 -4.54 -11.19 -2.62
C GLY A 106 -3.56 -11.35 -1.47
N GLU A 107 -3.40 -12.61 -1.07
CA GLU A 107 -2.45 -13.00 -0.02
C GLU A 107 -1.03 -12.55 -0.36
N TRP A 108 -0.28 -12.15 0.67
CA TRP A 108 1.15 -11.94 0.55
C TRP A 108 1.82 -13.25 0.14
N VAL A 109 2.75 -13.15 -0.80
CA VAL A 109 3.55 -14.26 -1.30
C VAL A 109 5.01 -13.82 -1.27
N GLN A 110 5.87 -14.71 -0.78
CA GLN A 110 7.31 -14.49 -0.78
C GLN A 110 7.81 -14.24 -2.22
N PRO A 111 8.42 -13.07 -2.50
CA PRO A 111 8.97 -12.81 -3.83
C PRO A 111 10.05 -13.83 -4.21
N ALA A 112 9.90 -14.45 -5.38
CA ALA A 112 10.86 -15.42 -5.88
C ALA A 112 12.15 -14.75 -6.42
N ARG A 113 12.02 -13.55 -6.97
CA ARG A 113 13.12 -12.74 -7.53
C ARG A 113 12.94 -11.27 -7.18
N ALA A 114 14.02 -10.49 -7.37
CA ALA A 114 14.03 -9.06 -7.05
C ALA A 114 12.91 -8.27 -7.75
N HIS A 115 12.53 -8.64 -8.97
CA HIS A 115 11.45 -7.97 -9.71
C HIS A 115 10.04 -8.41 -9.31
N ASP A 116 9.91 -9.42 -8.45
CA ASP A 116 8.64 -9.82 -7.83
C ASP A 116 8.39 -9.07 -6.51
N ALA A 117 9.40 -8.36 -6.00
CA ALA A 117 9.32 -7.66 -4.73
C ALA A 117 8.26 -6.54 -4.77
N TYR A 118 7.60 -6.33 -3.63
CA TYR A 118 6.54 -5.34 -3.51
C TYR A 118 7.12 -3.92 -3.59
N ARG A 119 6.41 -3.03 -4.25
CA ARG A 119 6.73 -1.60 -4.37
C ARG A 119 6.05 -0.82 -3.27
N ASP A 120 6.47 0.42 -3.06
CA ASP A 120 5.75 1.34 -2.19
C ASP A 120 4.28 1.45 -2.63
N GLY A 121 3.38 1.41 -1.66
CA GLY A 121 1.94 1.51 -1.88
C GLY A 121 1.24 0.21 -2.29
N ASP A 122 1.97 -0.87 -2.60
CA ASP A 122 1.35 -2.17 -2.87
C ASP A 122 0.65 -2.73 -1.64
N VAL A 123 -0.50 -3.37 -1.83
CA VAL A 123 -1.34 -3.86 -0.74
C VAL A 123 -1.52 -5.38 -0.83
N VAL A 124 -1.46 -6.05 0.33
CA VAL A 124 -1.57 -7.51 0.47
C VAL A 124 -2.45 -7.88 1.65
N LEU A 125 -3.04 -9.06 1.60
CA LEU A 125 -3.60 -9.75 2.76
C LEU A 125 -2.52 -10.62 3.41
N TYR A 126 -2.28 -10.50 4.70
CA TYR A 126 -1.35 -11.36 5.43
C TYR A 126 -1.95 -11.67 6.80
N ASP A 127 -2.09 -12.96 7.13
CA ASP A 127 -2.68 -13.41 8.40
C ASP A 127 -4.05 -12.75 8.69
N GLY A 128 -4.94 -12.75 7.69
CA GLY A 128 -6.28 -12.15 7.80
C GLY A 128 -6.33 -10.62 7.87
N ARG A 129 -5.19 -9.94 7.81
CA ARG A 129 -5.07 -8.48 7.91
C ARG A 129 -4.54 -7.86 6.62
N VAL A 130 -4.94 -6.63 6.32
CA VAL A 130 -4.51 -5.93 5.09
C VAL A 130 -3.32 -5.02 5.39
N TYR A 131 -2.23 -5.16 4.64
CA TYR A 131 -1.01 -4.36 4.79
C TYR A 131 -0.65 -3.64 3.50
N ARG A 132 -0.19 -2.39 3.59
CA ARG A 132 0.42 -1.62 2.51
C ARG A 132 1.94 -1.59 2.68
N SER A 133 2.69 -1.91 1.65
CA SER A 133 4.15 -1.76 1.65
C SER A 133 4.53 -0.27 1.70
N LEU A 134 5.55 0.05 2.49
CA LEU A 134 6.08 1.40 2.70
C LEU A 134 7.41 1.65 1.96
N ILE A 135 7.93 0.62 1.27
CA ILE A 135 9.23 0.67 0.61
C ILE A 135 9.17 0.02 -0.77
N ASP A 136 10.01 0.52 -1.67
CA ASP A 136 10.27 -0.12 -2.95
C ASP A 136 11.16 -1.36 -2.80
N GLY A 137 10.79 -2.45 -3.46
CA GLY A 137 11.55 -3.70 -3.42
C GLY A 137 11.40 -4.47 -2.11
N ASN A 138 10.27 -4.32 -1.42
CA ASN A 138 9.97 -5.04 -0.19
C ASN A 138 9.83 -6.55 -0.45
N ALA A 139 10.76 -7.32 0.09
CA ALA A 139 10.81 -8.77 -0.05
C ALA A 139 10.56 -9.52 1.25
N TRP A 140 10.21 -8.81 2.32
CA TRP A 140 9.98 -9.36 3.66
C TRP A 140 8.49 -9.32 3.99
N SER A 141 7.98 -10.32 4.68
CA SER A 141 6.60 -10.36 5.17
C SER A 141 6.37 -9.35 6.31
N PRO A 142 5.10 -8.99 6.60
CA PRO A 142 4.76 -8.09 7.69
C PRO A 142 5.24 -8.52 9.07
N ASP A 143 5.38 -9.82 9.34
CA ASP A 143 5.91 -10.34 10.61
C ASP A 143 7.44 -10.28 10.70
N VAL A 144 8.13 -10.53 9.58
CA VAL A 144 9.60 -10.54 9.50
C VAL A 144 10.17 -9.11 9.50
N TYR A 145 9.51 -8.19 8.81
CA TYR A 145 9.92 -6.79 8.77
C TYR A 145 8.72 -5.83 8.88
N PRO A 146 8.14 -5.66 10.09
CA PRO A 146 6.96 -4.82 10.29
C PRO A 146 7.16 -3.37 9.84
N GLY A 147 8.37 -2.82 9.99
CA GLY A 147 8.69 -1.45 9.56
C GLY A 147 8.60 -1.21 8.04
N GLY A 148 8.53 -2.27 7.24
CA GLY A 148 8.29 -2.18 5.79
C GLY A 148 6.81 -2.13 5.41
N TRP A 149 5.89 -2.24 6.38
CA TRP A 149 4.46 -2.38 6.14
C TRP A 149 3.63 -1.47 7.04
N LEU A 150 2.55 -0.94 6.49
CA LEU A 150 1.49 -0.24 7.19
C LEU A 150 0.26 -1.13 7.26
N LEU A 151 -0.19 -1.49 8.46
CA LEU A 151 -1.48 -2.14 8.67
C LEU A 151 -2.62 -1.17 8.27
N ILE A 152 -3.49 -1.61 7.35
CA ILE A 152 -4.62 -0.81 6.82
C ILE A 152 -5.92 -1.15 7.54
N THR A 153 -6.17 -2.44 7.80
CA THR A 153 -7.32 -2.89 8.58
C THR A 153 -6.82 -3.63 9.80
N GLU A 154 -7.24 -3.17 10.98
CA GLU A 154 -7.25 -4.04 12.14
C GLU A 154 -8.29 -5.14 11.89
N HIS A 155 -8.02 -6.30 12.46
CA HIS A 155 -8.82 -7.49 12.28
C HIS A 155 -10.25 -7.24 12.80
N ASP A 156 -11.26 -7.25 11.92
CA ASP A 156 -12.66 -7.44 12.34
C ASP A 156 -12.84 -8.92 12.69
N ASP A 157 -12.33 -9.31 13.86
CA ASP A 157 -12.59 -10.60 14.49
C ASP A 157 -13.94 -10.56 15.18
N ALA A 158 -15.01 -10.67 14.39
CA ALA A 158 -16.36 -10.83 14.91
C ALA A 158 -17.10 -11.94 14.15
N ALA A 159 -16.63 -13.18 14.29
CA ALA A 159 -17.47 -14.38 14.13
C ALA A 159 -16.92 -15.57 14.93
N GLY A 160 -17.00 -15.45 16.26
CA GLY A 160 -17.29 -16.50 17.25
C GLY A 160 -16.68 -17.90 17.09
N GLU A 161 -15.74 -18.21 17.97
CA GLU A 161 -15.86 -19.37 18.87
C GLU A 161 -15.22 -18.99 20.21
N ASP A 162 -15.93 -19.27 21.30
CA ASP A 162 -15.64 -18.84 22.67
C ASP A 162 -14.24 -19.29 23.15
N ASP A 163 -13.31 -18.34 23.38
CA ASP A 163 -12.21 -18.54 24.32
C ASP A 163 -11.82 -17.22 25.02
N ASP A 164 -11.64 -17.32 26.32
CA ASP A 164 -11.69 -16.26 27.33
C ASP A 164 -10.36 -15.48 27.41
N HIS A 165 -9.95 -14.81 26.33
CA HIS A 165 -8.77 -13.93 26.31
C HIS A 165 -9.14 -12.49 25.97
N GLN A 166 -9.91 -11.87 26.86
CA GLN A 166 -10.02 -10.41 26.94
C GLN A 166 -8.68 -9.85 27.47
N GLU A 167 -7.79 -9.38 26.60
CA GLU A 167 -6.80 -8.39 27.08
C GLU A 167 -7.60 -7.15 27.53
N PRO A 168 -7.42 -6.67 28.77
CA PRO A 168 -8.17 -5.53 29.25
C PRO A 168 -7.84 -4.32 28.39
N ASP A 169 -8.87 -3.68 27.84
CA ASP A 169 -8.77 -2.33 27.30
C ASP A 169 -7.96 -1.48 28.30
N PRO A 170 -6.78 -0.93 27.92
CA PRO A 170 -5.95 -0.15 28.84
C PRO A 170 -6.67 1.11 29.34
N GLY A 171 -7.85 1.42 28.81
CA GLY A 171 -8.62 2.59 29.14
C GLY A 171 -8.00 3.84 28.54
N PRO A 172 -8.68 4.99 28.65
CA PRO A 172 -8.20 6.21 28.04
C PRO A 172 -6.95 6.70 28.78
N LEU A 173 -5.90 6.97 28.00
CA LEU A 173 -4.61 7.43 28.50
C LEU A 173 -4.68 8.91 28.85
N THR A 174 -3.95 9.38 29.86
CA THR A 174 -3.89 10.84 30.10
C THR A 174 -3.13 11.51 28.95
N TRP A 175 -3.66 12.62 28.43
CA TRP A 175 -3.01 13.38 27.37
C TRP A 175 -1.68 13.99 27.87
N GLU A 176 -0.60 13.83 27.10
CA GLU A 176 0.75 14.31 27.39
C GLU A 176 1.35 14.94 26.12
N PRO A 177 2.04 16.09 26.21
CA PRO A 177 2.76 16.66 25.07
C PRO A 177 4.04 15.85 24.76
N GLY A 178 4.42 15.78 23.49
CA GLY A 178 5.59 15.05 23.00
C GLY A 178 5.39 13.53 22.86
N ARG A 179 4.21 13.02 23.22
CA ARG A 179 3.85 11.60 23.11
C ARG A 179 3.37 11.28 21.69
N ALA A 180 3.85 10.16 21.14
CA ALA A 180 3.29 9.62 19.92
C ALA A 180 1.96 8.96 20.21
N TYR A 181 0.91 9.36 19.50
CA TYR A 181 -0.43 8.80 19.57
C TYR A 181 -0.77 8.10 18.26
N SER A 182 -1.37 6.92 18.37
CA SER A 182 -1.92 6.18 17.24
C SER A 182 -3.34 6.64 16.96
N ILE A 183 -3.77 6.58 15.70
CA ILE A 183 -5.18 6.76 15.35
C ILE A 183 -6.05 5.74 16.10
N GLY A 184 -7.21 6.14 16.59
CA GLY A 184 -8.12 5.29 17.37
C GLY A 184 -7.89 5.32 18.88
N GLU A 185 -6.69 5.68 19.34
CA GLU A 185 -6.32 5.75 20.76
C GLU A 185 -7.21 6.75 21.52
N LEU A 186 -7.62 6.38 22.74
CA LEU A 186 -8.43 7.23 23.60
C LEU A 186 -7.53 7.99 24.58
N VAL A 187 -7.70 9.30 24.65
CA VAL A 187 -6.97 10.17 25.57
C VAL A 187 -7.92 11.00 26.44
N VAL A 188 -7.63 11.12 27.73
CA VAL A 188 -8.31 12.02 28.66
C VAL A 188 -7.58 13.35 28.68
N TYR A 189 -8.30 14.42 28.36
CA TYR A 189 -7.82 15.79 28.54
C TYR A 189 -8.90 16.61 29.24
N SER A 190 -8.54 17.24 30.35
CA SER A 190 -9.47 18.05 31.18
C SER A 190 -10.75 17.31 31.59
N GLY A 191 -10.67 15.99 31.78
CA GLY A 191 -11.79 15.14 32.18
C GLY A 191 -12.72 14.72 31.03
N VAL A 192 -12.41 15.10 29.79
CA VAL A 192 -13.14 14.67 28.59
C VAL A 192 -12.30 13.64 27.85
N VAL A 193 -12.95 12.58 27.37
CA VAL A 193 -12.32 11.56 26.54
C VAL A 193 -12.36 11.99 25.08
N TYR A 194 -11.21 11.89 24.41
CA TYR A 194 -11.06 12.16 22.99
C TYR A 194 -10.49 10.93 22.29
N ARG A 195 -11.00 10.64 21.10
CA ARG A 195 -10.42 9.70 20.16
C ARG A 195 -9.42 10.42 19.27
N VAL A 196 -8.22 9.88 19.14
CA VAL A 196 -7.23 10.37 18.17
C VAL A 196 -7.70 9.99 16.76
N VAL A 197 -7.89 10.97 15.87
CA VAL A 197 -8.40 10.74 14.50
C VAL A 197 -7.31 10.77 13.43
N GLN A 198 -6.10 11.16 13.80
CA GLN A 198 -4.92 11.09 12.94
C GLN A 198 -3.70 10.79 13.81
N ALA A 199 -2.88 9.80 13.42
CA ALA A 199 -1.65 9.48 14.15
C ALA A 199 -0.66 10.64 14.08
N HIS A 200 -0.11 11.05 15.22
CA HIS A 200 0.80 12.18 15.33
C HIS A 200 1.63 12.13 16.62
N GLN A 201 2.69 12.92 16.69
CA GLN A 201 3.34 13.23 17.96
C GLN A 201 2.71 14.50 18.53
N SER A 202 2.13 14.44 19.72
CA SER A 202 1.48 15.58 20.37
C SER A 202 2.49 16.71 20.63
N ALA A 203 1.99 17.94 20.65
CA ALA A 203 2.76 19.12 21.01
C ALA A 203 1.95 19.96 22.00
N GLU A 204 2.61 20.83 22.77
CA GLU A 204 1.95 21.68 23.78
C GLU A 204 0.82 22.56 23.21
N HIS A 205 0.87 22.87 21.91
CA HIS A 205 -0.12 23.68 21.19
C HIS A 205 -1.16 22.85 20.40
N TRP A 206 -1.09 21.52 20.49
CA TRP A 206 -2.05 20.60 19.88
C TRP A 206 -2.98 20.01 20.93
N LEU A 207 -3.73 20.89 21.59
CA LEU A 207 -4.68 20.50 22.64
C LEU A 207 -5.90 19.80 22.03
N PRO A 208 -6.41 18.71 22.63
CA PRO A 208 -7.56 17.97 22.11
C PRO A 208 -8.81 18.80 21.75
N PRO A 209 -9.25 19.80 22.54
CA PRO A 209 -10.40 20.64 22.15
C PRO A 209 -10.10 21.65 21.04
N GLU A 210 -8.83 21.96 20.76
CA GLU A 210 -8.43 23.00 19.79
C GLU A 210 -8.03 22.41 18.43
N GLN A 211 -7.80 21.10 18.35
CA GLN A 211 -7.36 20.40 17.14
C GLN A 211 -8.36 19.32 16.73
N PRO A 212 -9.55 19.68 16.20
CA PRO A 212 -10.55 18.71 15.76
C PRO A 212 -10.07 17.82 14.58
N ALA A 213 -8.99 18.23 13.91
CA ALA A 213 -8.33 17.43 12.88
C ALA A 213 -7.48 16.29 13.45
N LEU A 214 -7.08 16.36 14.73
CA LEU A 214 -6.26 15.36 15.42
C LEU A 214 -7.04 14.60 16.49
N TYR A 215 -8.09 15.19 17.05
CA TYR A 215 -8.87 14.64 18.16
C TYR A 215 -10.37 14.85 17.95
N GLN A 216 -11.17 13.84 18.29
CA GLN A 216 -12.62 13.89 18.28
C GLN A 216 -13.15 13.60 19.69
N PRO A 217 -13.98 14.45 20.30
CA PRO A 217 -14.56 14.15 21.60
C PRO A 217 -15.45 12.89 21.50
N VAL A 218 -15.32 12.01 22.49
CA VAL A 218 -16.22 10.86 22.66
C VAL A 218 -17.36 11.32 23.56
N GLU A 219 -18.56 11.43 22.99
CA GLU A 219 -19.78 11.64 23.76
C GLU A 219 -20.13 10.31 24.46
N GLU A 220 -20.47 10.36 25.76
CA GLU A 220 -21.03 9.21 26.50
C GLU A 220 -22.40 8.79 25.95
#